data_AF-A0A1H5LSQ8-F1
#
_entry.id   AF-A0A1H5LSQ8-F1
#
_cell.length_a   1.000
_cell.length_b   1.000
_cell.length_c   1.000
_cell.angle_alpha   90.00
_cell.angle_beta   90.00
_cell.angle_gamma   90.00
#
_symmetry.space_group_name_H-M   'P 1'
#
loop_
_entity.id
_entity.type
_entity.pdbx_description
1 polymer ?
#
loop_
_entity_poly.entity_id
_entity_poly.type
_entity_poly.pdbx_seq_one_letter_code
_entity_poly.pdbx_strand_id
1 'polypeptide(L)'
;MSQGTEGPLDLGVVGATQGEPDDEPRRAHSGRWVWTAVAAAFVAGGGLGLIVADARDDAAAYADVRLVSGAILSLTERADDDSPGRIEVSVLNLGEHEVEILGLEPEGVAVRPGEEAAEPVPAPPGEWVTASQSGLIADCAAGPGDGLRIRVRDGGGTERVVEADGLPEFGGVGDVWESACRPHELMFPSVEATVTATDAGSVTTEVRLSNPGTEPLEVVELASETPGLVATVAELPFELPPDESLGAPVTWTVDDCELALQWPDPYLAYAFTGEQASRGSHPVDAAAQAALVLLIDRVCAGSS
;
A
#
# COMPACT_ATOMS: atom_id res chain seq x y z
N MET A 1 18.66 39.79 16.50
CA MET A 1 17.87 41.00 16.24
C MET A 1 17.95 41.33 14.76
N SER A 2 16.91 41.00 14.00
CA SER A 2 16.31 41.88 12.98
C SER A 2 15.08 41.13 12.46
N GLN A 3 13.90 41.59 12.90
CA GLN A 3 12.60 41.15 12.41
C GLN A 3 12.30 41.90 11.11
N GLY A 4 11.76 41.20 10.12
CA GLY A 4 11.12 41.79 8.93
C GLY A 4 9.70 41.26 8.84
N THR A 5 8.73 42.15 9.08
CA THR A 5 7.28 41.94 9.00
C THR A 5 6.72 42.82 7.89
N GLU A 6 5.91 42.24 6.99
CA GLU A 6 4.91 42.89 6.11
C GLU A 6 4.28 41.75 5.27
N GLY A 7 2.98 41.50 5.15
CA GLY A 7 1.71 42.04 5.64
C GLY A 7 0.58 41.22 4.96
N PRO A 8 -0.63 41.07 5.53
CA PRO A 8 -1.67 40.19 4.96
C PRO A 8 -2.45 40.84 3.81
N LEU A 9 -2.75 40.05 2.77
CA LEU A 9 -3.50 40.45 1.58
C LEU A 9 -5.00 40.58 1.88
N ASP A 10 -5.52 41.78 1.60
CA ASP A 10 -6.92 42.20 1.63
C ASP A 10 -7.66 41.69 0.39
N LEU A 11 -8.70 40.87 0.58
CA LEU A 11 -9.59 40.43 -0.50
C LEU A 11 -11.01 40.91 -0.20
N GLY A 12 -11.36 41.97 -0.92
CA GLY A 12 -12.61 42.72 -0.84
C GLY A 12 -13.88 41.87 -0.93
N VAL A 13 -14.82 42.28 -0.08
CA VAL A 13 -16.22 41.87 -0.03
C VAL A 13 -16.97 42.42 -1.24
N VAL A 14 -17.61 41.55 -2.03
CA VAL A 14 -18.55 41.96 -3.08
C VAL A 14 -19.97 41.96 -2.49
N GLY A 15 -20.59 43.13 -2.53
CA GLY A 15 -21.86 43.44 -1.89
C GLY A 15 -23.12 42.87 -2.56
N ALA A 16 -24.17 42.85 -1.76
CA ALA A 16 -25.55 42.61 -2.14
C ALA A 16 -26.13 43.79 -2.94
N THR A 17 -27.01 43.49 -3.90
CA THR A 17 -27.94 44.47 -4.47
C THR A 17 -29.37 43.97 -4.32
N GLN A 18 -30.09 44.61 -3.38
CA GLN A 18 -31.54 44.71 -3.34
C GLN A 18 -32.05 45.48 -4.56
N GLY A 19 -33.24 45.10 -5.03
CA GLY A 19 -33.96 45.83 -6.07
C GLY A 19 -35.40 45.33 -6.23
N GLU A 20 -36.27 45.74 -5.32
CA GLU A 20 -37.71 45.94 -5.59
C GLU A 20 -37.90 47.45 -5.81
N PRO A 21 -38.83 47.90 -6.69
CA PRO A 21 -40.21 48.07 -6.24
C PRO A 21 -41.35 47.91 -7.28
N ASP A 22 -42.53 47.61 -6.73
CA ASP A 22 -43.92 48.09 -6.99
C ASP A 22 -44.37 48.55 -8.40
N ASP A 23 -45.48 47.98 -8.91
CA ASP A 23 -46.83 48.55 -8.75
C ASP A 23 -47.93 47.79 -9.55
N GLU A 24 -49.11 47.69 -8.93
CA GLU A 24 -50.42 47.10 -9.28
C GLU A 24 -51.19 47.83 -10.45
N PRO A 25 -52.49 47.56 -10.80
CA PRO A 25 -53.41 46.41 -10.63
C PRO A 25 -54.34 46.09 -11.85
N ARG A 26 -55.23 45.08 -11.65
CA ARG A 26 -56.62 44.88 -12.18
C ARG A 26 -56.83 43.80 -13.27
N ARG A 27 -57.57 42.74 -12.92
CA ARG A 27 -59.06 42.67 -13.01
C ARG A 27 -59.58 41.33 -12.47
N ALA A 28 -60.63 41.43 -11.68
CA ALA A 28 -61.42 40.33 -11.15
C ALA A 28 -62.01 39.45 -12.27
N HIS A 29 -62.02 38.13 -12.08
CA HIS A 29 -63.11 37.24 -12.50
C HIS A 29 -63.22 36.07 -11.51
N SER A 30 -64.48 35.71 -11.24
CA SER A 30 -64.97 34.70 -10.32
C SER A 30 -64.24 33.35 -10.38
N GLY A 31 -63.77 32.86 -9.22
CA GLY A 31 -63.11 31.56 -9.12
C GLY A 31 -63.28 30.90 -7.76
N ARG A 32 -64.48 30.99 -7.17
CA ARG A 32 -64.86 30.34 -5.89
C ARG A 32 -64.74 28.80 -5.90
N TRP A 33 -64.25 28.22 -7.00
CA TRP A 33 -64.08 26.80 -7.26
C TRP A 33 -62.63 26.30 -7.10
N VAL A 34 -61.65 27.20 -6.95
CA VAL A 34 -60.23 26.82 -6.86
C VAL A 34 -59.81 26.43 -5.43
N TRP A 35 -60.50 26.94 -4.41
CA TRP A 35 -60.08 26.76 -3.00
C TRP A 35 -60.49 25.43 -2.37
N THR A 36 -61.51 24.75 -2.91
CA THR A 36 -61.89 23.40 -2.43
C THR A 36 -60.90 22.32 -2.89
N ALA A 37 -60.17 22.53 -3.99
CA ALA A 37 -59.18 21.59 -4.48
C ALA A 37 -57.84 21.68 -3.71
N VAL A 38 -57.47 22.85 -3.18
CA VAL A 38 -56.21 23.03 -2.43
C VAL A 38 -56.31 22.48 -1.01
N ALA A 39 -57.47 22.59 -0.35
CA ALA A 39 -57.65 22.07 1.02
C ALA A 39 -57.69 20.53 1.09
N ALA A 40 -58.17 19.84 0.06
CA ALA A 40 -58.21 18.36 0.03
C ALA A 40 -56.82 17.74 -0.24
N ALA A 41 -55.92 18.46 -0.91
CA ALA A 41 -54.55 17.99 -1.15
C ALA A 41 -53.67 18.07 0.12
N PHE A 42 -53.90 19.04 1.01
CA PHE A 42 -53.11 19.17 2.25
C PHE A 42 -53.49 18.16 3.35
N VAL A 43 -54.73 17.66 3.37
CA VAL A 43 -55.16 16.70 4.41
C VAL A 43 -54.74 15.26 4.06
N ALA A 44 -54.60 14.91 2.78
CA ALA A 44 -54.06 13.62 2.36
C ALA A 44 -52.51 13.58 2.31
N GLY A 45 -51.84 14.73 2.16
CA GLY A 45 -50.37 14.82 2.20
C GLY A 45 -49.77 15.03 3.59
N GLY A 46 -50.54 15.56 4.56
CA GLY A 46 -50.04 15.87 5.90
C GLY A 46 -49.97 14.69 6.89
N GLY A 47 -50.62 13.57 6.59
CA GLY A 47 -50.71 12.41 7.49
C GLY A 47 -49.54 11.41 7.41
N LEU A 48 -48.73 11.48 6.35
CA LEU A 48 -47.55 10.61 6.15
C LEU A 48 -46.22 11.37 6.27
N GLY A 49 -46.25 12.68 6.52
CA GLY A 49 -45.05 13.54 6.60
C GLY A 49 -44.42 13.66 7.98
N LEU A 50 -45.04 13.13 9.05
CA LEU A 50 -44.60 13.33 10.43
C LEU A 50 -43.95 12.10 11.10
N ILE A 51 -43.69 11.03 10.34
CA ILE A 51 -42.86 9.90 10.80
C ILE A 51 -41.49 9.86 10.06
N VAL A 52 -41.29 10.68 9.02
CA VAL A 52 -40.05 10.71 8.22
C VAL A 52 -39.13 11.89 8.59
N ALA A 53 -39.58 12.82 9.43
CA ALA A 53 -38.75 13.96 9.85
C ALA A 53 -37.77 13.59 10.99
N ASP A 54 -38.13 12.65 11.88
CA ASP A 54 -37.28 12.29 13.03
C ASP A 54 -36.25 11.19 12.69
N ALA A 55 -36.48 10.42 11.62
CA ALA A 55 -35.51 9.42 11.14
C ALA A 55 -34.43 10.00 10.22
N ARG A 56 -34.52 11.29 9.85
CA ARG A 56 -33.55 11.95 8.96
C ARG A 56 -32.44 12.69 9.71
N ASP A 57 -32.69 13.16 10.93
CA ASP A 57 -31.64 13.82 11.72
C ASP A 57 -30.65 12.78 12.31
N ASP A 58 -31.10 11.58 12.68
CA ASP A 58 -30.18 10.50 13.08
C ASP A 58 -29.42 9.88 11.89
N ALA A 59 -29.98 9.89 10.68
CA ALA A 59 -29.28 9.37 9.49
C ALA A 59 -28.21 10.32 8.94
N ALA A 60 -28.30 11.62 9.25
CA ALA A 60 -27.33 12.63 8.79
C ALA A 60 -26.12 12.77 9.73
N ALA A 61 -26.30 12.55 11.04
CA ALA A 61 -25.22 12.69 12.04
C ALA A 61 -24.11 11.63 11.89
N TYR A 62 -24.38 10.49 11.25
CA TYR A 62 -23.41 9.41 11.07
C TYR A 62 -22.93 9.23 9.62
N ALA A 63 -23.16 10.22 8.75
CA ALA A 63 -22.87 10.11 7.31
C ALA A 63 -21.37 10.18 6.96
N ASP A 64 -20.50 10.71 7.84
CA ASP A 64 -19.07 10.89 7.55
C ASP A 64 -18.17 9.95 8.38
N VAL A 65 -18.34 8.64 8.23
CA VAL A 65 -17.24 7.72 8.61
C VAL A 65 -16.18 7.84 7.54
N ARG A 66 -15.09 8.53 7.88
CA ARG A 66 -13.93 8.72 7.01
C ARG A 66 -12.73 8.08 7.67
N LEU A 67 -12.19 7.04 7.04
CA LEU A 67 -11.02 6.33 7.53
C LEU A 67 -9.86 6.54 6.58
N VAL A 68 -8.66 6.69 7.14
CA VAL A 68 -7.40 6.70 6.40
C VAL A 68 -6.58 5.50 6.84
N SER A 69 -6.04 4.75 5.88
CA SER A 69 -5.07 3.70 6.16
C SER A 69 -3.65 4.25 6.07
N GLY A 70 -2.85 3.92 7.08
CA GLY A 70 -1.42 4.22 7.17
C GLY A 70 -0.58 2.99 6.88
N ALA A 71 0.59 2.91 7.50
CA ALA A 71 1.55 1.83 7.27
C ALA A 71 0.99 0.43 7.60
N ILE A 72 1.36 -0.53 6.75
CA ILE A 72 1.26 -1.96 7.03
C ILE A 72 2.35 -2.31 8.03
N LEU A 73 1.96 -2.78 9.21
CA LEU A 73 2.87 -3.10 10.31
C LEU A 73 3.38 -4.54 10.23
N SER A 74 2.57 -5.43 9.68
CA SER A 74 2.88 -6.84 9.52
C SER A 74 2.07 -7.43 8.38
N LEU A 75 2.72 -8.32 7.63
CA LEU A 75 2.12 -9.13 6.58
C LEU A 75 2.71 -10.54 6.65
N THR A 76 1.87 -11.58 6.68
CA THR A 76 2.33 -12.95 6.43
C THR A 76 2.36 -13.25 4.94
N GLU A 77 3.42 -13.92 4.50
CA GLU A 77 3.90 -13.90 3.11
C GLU A 77 3.04 -14.70 2.12
N ARG A 78 2.36 -15.78 2.54
CA ARG A 78 1.71 -16.72 1.61
C ARG A 78 0.26 -16.39 1.25
N ALA A 79 -0.55 -16.01 2.25
CA ALA A 79 -1.99 -15.77 2.11
C ALA A 79 -2.74 -16.72 1.15
N ASP A 80 -2.54 -18.04 1.34
CA ASP A 80 -3.16 -19.11 0.54
C ASP A 80 -3.99 -20.06 1.44
N ASP A 81 -4.66 -21.06 0.83
CA ASP A 81 -5.55 -21.99 1.55
C ASP A 81 -4.82 -22.81 2.63
N ASP A 82 -3.54 -23.16 2.39
CA ASP A 82 -2.73 -23.99 3.28
C ASP A 82 -2.07 -23.15 4.40
N SER A 83 -1.71 -21.91 4.09
CA SER A 83 -1.07 -20.93 4.97
C SER A 83 -1.74 -19.55 4.83
N PRO A 84 -2.87 -19.35 5.51
CA PRO A 84 -3.65 -18.12 5.45
C PRO A 84 -2.89 -16.93 6.00
N GLY A 85 -3.07 -15.79 5.35
CA GLY A 85 -2.39 -14.55 5.67
C GLY A 85 -3.01 -13.83 6.85
N ARG A 86 -2.22 -12.90 7.40
CA ARG A 86 -2.61 -11.91 8.39
C ARG A 86 -2.03 -10.58 7.97
N ILE A 87 -2.84 -9.54 8.07
CA ILE A 87 -2.42 -8.15 7.88
C ILE A 87 -2.65 -7.37 9.16
N GLU A 88 -1.73 -6.45 9.47
CA GLU A 88 -1.91 -5.44 10.51
C GLU A 88 -1.70 -4.05 9.89
N VAL A 89 -2.69 -3.18 10.04
CA VAL A 89 -2.71 -1.86 9.40
C VAL A 89 -2.99 -0.79 10.45
N SER A 90 -2.27 0.33 10.36
CA SER A 90 -2.60 1.53 11.13
C SER A 90 -3.78 2.24 10.49
N VAL A 91 -4.84 2.54 11.24
CA VAL A 91 -6.05 3.20 10.75
C VAL A 91 -6.31 4.46 11.56
N LEU A 92 -6.63 5.56 10.88
CA LEU A 92 -7.02 6.83 11.48
C LEU A 92 -8.49 7.12 11.17
N ASN A 93 -9.27 7.37 12.22
CA ASN A 93 -10.63 7.85 12.07
C ASN A 93 -10.66 9.39 11.97
N LEU A 94 -11.04 9.92 10.79
CA LEU A 94 -11.23 11.34 10.52
C LEU A 94 -12.70 11.80 10.66
N GLY A 95 -13.58 10.88 11.08
CA GLY A 95 -14.96 11.18 11.43
C GLY A 95 -15.07 11.93 12.76
N GLU A 96 -16.27 12.38 13.09
CA GLU A 96 -16.55 13.11 14.33
C GLU A 96 -16.90 12.19 15.52
N HIS A 97 -17.12 10.90 15.23
CA HIS A 97 -17.59 9.91 16.18
C HIS A 97 -16.71 8.67 16.19
N GLU A 98 -16.59 8.04 17.35
CA GLU A 98 -15.93 6.75 17.49
C GLU A 98 -16.68 5.67 16.70
N VAL A 99 -15.90 4.78 16.08
CA VAL A 99 -16.40 3.59 15.39
C VAL A 99 -15.63 2.37 15.89
N GLU A 100 -16.23 1.20 15.86
CA GLU A 100 -15.53 -0.07 16.06
C GLU A 100 -15.12 -0.63 14.70
N ILE A 101 -13.85 -0.94 14.50
CA ILE A 101 -13.35 -1.67 13.35
C ILE A 101 -13.58 -3.16 13.58
N LEU A 102 -14.34 -3.80 12.70
CA LEU A 102 -14.74 -5.21 12.81
C LEU A 102 -13.92 -6.15 11.92
N GLY A 103 -13.21 -5.61 10.93
CA GLY A 103 -12.42 -6.42 10.00
C GLY A 103 -11.90 -5.60 8.82
N LEU A 104 -10.93 -6.18 8.13
CA LEU A 104 -10.26 -5.61 6.97
C LEU A 104 -10.56 -6.46 5.74
N GLU A 105 -10.85 -5.81 4.63
CA GLU A 105 -11.14 -6.42 3.33
C GLU A 105 -10.23 -5.77 2.27
N PRO A 106 -8.95 -6.16 2.18
CA PRO A 106 -8.08 -5.72 1.10
C PRO A 106 -8.65 -6.17 -0.26
N GLU A 107 -8.52 -5.33 -1.28
CA GLU A 107 -8.92 -5.69 -2.64
C GLU A 107 -8.09 -6.87 -3.17
N GLY A 108 -8.73 -7.77 -3.93
CA GLY A 108 -8.10 -9.00 -4.39
C GLY A 108 -7.82 -10.03 -3.30
N VAL A 109 -8.28 -9.82 -2.05
CA VAL A 109 -8.08 -10.77 -0.94
C VAL A 109 -9.41 -11.07 -0.25
N ALA A 110 -9.67 -12.34 0.03
CA ALA A 110 -10.85 -12.82 0.74
C ALA A 110 -10.49 -13.33 2.14
N VAL A 111 -11.42 -13.26 3.08
CA VAL A 111 -11.27 -13.95 4.38
C VAL A 111 -11.79 -15.38 4.22
N ARG A 112 -11.01 -16.36 4.67
CA ARG A 112 -11.35 -17.78 4.58
C ARG A 112 -12.70 -18.05 5.26
N PRO A 113 -13.58 -18.85 4.64
CA PRO A 113 -14.84 -19.25 5.27
C PRO A 113 -14.60 -19.94 6.62
N GLY A 114 -15.30 -19.48 7.66
CA GLY A 114 -15.21 -20.05 9.01
C GLY A 114 -14.04 -19.54 9.84
N GLU A 115 -13.23 -18.60 9.32
CA GLU A 115 -12.29 -17.85 10.13
C GLU A 115 -13.04 -17.09 11.24
N GLU A 116 -12.42 -17.00 12.42
CA GLU A 116 -12.96 -16.20 13.52
C GLU A 116 -12.97 -14.72 13.15
N ALA A 117 -14.05 -14.03 13.52
CA ALA A 117 -14.13 -12.59 13.29
C ALA A 117 -12.99 -11.89 14.04
N ALA A 118 -12.40 -10.86 13.44
CA ALA A 118 -11.40 -10.06 14.12
C ALA A 118 -11.99 -9.46 15.42
N GLU A 119 -11.15 -9.33 16.44
CA GLU A 119 -11.55 -8.65 17.66
C GLU A 119 -11.89 -7.19 17.33
N PRO A 120 -13.08 -6.69 17.72
CA PRO A 120 -13.46 -5.31 17.46
C PRO A 120 -12.46 -4.32 18.07
N VAL A 121 -11.96 -3.39 17.25
CA VAL A 121 -11.01 -2.36 17.70
C VAL A 121 -11.73 -1.01 17.77
N PRO A 122 -11.84 -0.37 18.95
CA PRO A 122 -12.39 0.99 19.02
C PRO A 122 -11.43 1.96 18.33
N ALA A 123 -11.96 2.82 17.47
CA ALA A 123 -11.22 3.82 16.70
C ALA A 123 -11.77 5.23 17.01
N PRO A 124 -11.21 5.91 18.03
CA PRO A 124 -11.61 7.28 18.38
C PRO A 124 -11.27 8.29 17.26
N PRO A 125 -12.03 9.39 17.14
CA PRO A 125 -11.71 10.49 16.24
C PRO A 125 -10.30 11.06 16.45
N GLY A 126 -9.52 11.16 15.38
CA GLY A 126 -8.18 11.77 15.39
C GLY A 126 -7.08 10.89 16.00
N GLU A 127 -7.37 9.63 16.33
CA GLU A 127 -6.39 8.69 16.89
C GLU A 127 -6.04 7.58 15.91
N TRP A 128 -4.76 7.23 15.85
CA TRP A 128 -4.27 6.07 15.12
C TRP A 128 -4.45 4.82 15.96
N VAL A 129 -5.07 3.80 15.37
CA VAL A 129 -5.24 2.48 15.99
C VAL A 129 -4.71 1.40 15.07
N THR A 130 -4.34 0.25 15.63
CA THR A 130 -3.92 -0.92 14.85
C THR A 130 -5.09 -1.87 14.70
N ALA A 131 -5.51 -2.10 13.47
CA ALA A 131 -6.49 -3.13 13.12
C ALA A 131 -5.78 -4.33 12.50
N SER A 132 -6.24 -5.53 12.82
CA SER A 132 -5.68 -6.78 12.29
C SER A 132 -6.76 -7.64 11.66
N GLN A 133 -6.41 -8.34 10.58
CA GLN A 133 -7.27 -9.35 9.98
C GLN A 133 -6.45 -10.61 9.69
N SER A 134 -6.91 -11.74 10.21
CA SER A 134 -6.34 -13.08 9.95
C SER A 134 -7.18 -13.83 8.91
N GLY A 135 -6.65 -14.96 8.45
CA GLY A 135 -7.35 -15.86 7.54
C GLY A 135 -7.48 -15.34 6.13
N LEU A 136 -6.60 -14.45 5.70
CA LEU A 136 -6.61 -13.85 4.37
C LEU A 136 -6.15 -14.86 3.31
N ILE A 137 -6.89 -14.93 2.20
CA ILE A 137 -6.64 -15.75 1.02
C ILE A 137 -6.64 -14.84 -0.20
N ALA A 138 -5.53 -14.74 -0.91
CA ALA A 138 -5.43 -13.89 -2.09
C ALA A 138 -6.11 -14.55 -3.31
N ASP A 139 -6.89 -13.77 -4.05
CA ASP A 139 -7.47 -14.17 -5.34
C ASP A 139 -6.52 -13.78 -6.47
N CYS A 140 -5.62 -14.69 -6.82
CA CYS A 140 -4.61 -14.45 -7.85
C CYS A 140 -5.17 -14.37 -9.27
N ALA A 141 -6.47 -14.64 -9.48
CA ALA A 141 -7.14 -14.45 -10.75
C ALA A 141 -7.76 -13.04 -10.90
N ALA A 142 -8.03 -12.34 -9.80
CA ALA A 142 -8.68 -11.03 -9.80
C ALA A 142 -7.76 -9.86 -10.23
N GLY A 143 -6.44 -10.06 -10.17
CA GLY A 143 -5.42 -9.01 -10.39
C GLY A 143 -5.18 -8.14 -9.14
N PRO A 144 -4.07 -7.37 -9.12
CA PRO A 144 -3.75 -6.52 -7.97
C PRO A 144 -4.75 -5.37 -7.83
N GLY A 145 -5.16 -5.10 -6.59
CA GLY A 145 -5.94 -3.93 -6.22
C GLY A 145 -5.33 -3.25 -5.01
N ASP A 146 -5.38 -1.92 -4.98
CA ASP A 146 -4.79 -1.09 -3.91
C ASP A 146 -5.82 -0.63 -2.87
N GLY A 147 -7.10 -0.97 -3.06
CA GLY A 147 -8.18 -0.56 -2.17
C GLY A 147 -8.21 -1.34 -0.86
N LEU A 148 -8.42 -0.65 0.26
CA LEU A 148 -8.73 -1.27 1.55
C LEU A 148 -10.16 -0.94 1.95
N ARG A 149 -11.03 -1.95 2.01
CA ARG A 149 -12.37 -1.82 2.58
C ARG A 149 -12.34 -2.22 4.05
N ILE A 150 -12.93 -1.43 4.93
CA ILE A 150 -12.96 -1.66 6.37
C ILE A 150 -14.41 -1.84 6.79
N ARG A 151 -14.71 -2.96 7.45
CA ARG A 151 -16.01 -3.17 8.07
C ARG A 151 -16.03 -2.48 9.42
N VAL A 152 -16.99 -1.61 9.65
CA VAL A 152 -17.11 -0.83 10.88
C VAL A 152 -18.50 -0.94 11.49
N ARG A 153 -18.59 -0.72 12.79
CA ARG A 153 -19.83 -0.50 13.53
C ARG A 153 -19.82 0.89 14.15
N ASP A 154 -20.87 1.67 13.95
CA ASP A 154 -21.01 2.96 14.63
C ASP A 154 -21.57 2.81 16.05
N GLY A 155 -21.57 3.90 16.82
CA GLY A 155 -22.13 3.93 18.18
C GLY A 155 -23.62 3.60 18.29
N GLY A 156 -24.35 3.62 17.16
CA GLY A 156 -25.74 3.15 17.07
C GLY A 156 -25.87 1.63 16.86
N GLY A 157 -24.75 0.93 16.69
CA GLY A 157 -24.70 -0.50 16.40
C GLY A 157 -24.88 -0.84 14.92
N THR A 158 -24.90 0.15 14.03
CA THR A 158 -25.08 -0.09 12.59
C THR A 158 -23.76 -0.50 11.95
N GLU A 159 -23.74 -1.65 11.30
CA GLU A 159 -22.58 -2.13 10.56
C GLU A 159 -22.59 -1.66 9.10
N ARG A 160 -21.43 -1.26 8.60
CA ARG A 160 -21.23 -0.86 7.21
C ARG A 160 -19.79 -1.14 6.75
N VAL A 161 -19.57 -1.14 5.45
CA VAL A 161 -18.24 -1.23 4.85
C VAL A 161 -17.89 0.15 4.28
N VAL A 162 -16.72 0.65 4.64
CA VAL A 162 -16.18 1.93 4.15
C VAL A 162 -14.86 1.69 3.42
N GLU A 163 -14.61 2.44 2.37
CA GLU A 163 -13.31 2.45 1.70
C GLU A 163 -12.39 3.40 2.48
N ALA A 164 -11.20 2.93 2.84
CA ALA A 164 -10.20 3.73 3.53
C ALA A 164 -9.27 4.37 2.50
N ASP A 165 -9.07 5.67 2.60
CA ASP A 165 -8.11 6.38 1.77
C ASP A 165 -6.69 5.95 2.17
N GLY A 166 -5.91 5.42 1.23
CA GLY A 166 -4.52 5.02 1.45
C GLY A 166 -3.55 6.19 1.35
N LEU A 167 -2.57 6.25 2.24
CA LEU A 167 -1.41 7.13 2.09
C LEU A 167 -0.41 6.52 1.10
N PRO A 168 -0.20 7.12 -0.09
CA PRO A 168 0.61 6.51 -1.16
C PRO A 168 2.08 6.30 -0.79
N GLU A 169 2.60 7.03 0.19
CA GLU A 169 4.01 6.96 0.62
C GLU A 169 4.37 5.71 1.47
N PHE A 170 3.40 4.91 1.92
CA PHE A 170 3.63 3.81 2.86
C PHE A 170 3.53 2.39 2.28
N GLY A 171 3.43 2.25 0.96
CA GLY A 171 3.13 0.97 0.32
C GLY A 171 1.64 0.63 0.49
N GLY A 172 1.02 0.17 -0.58
CA GLY A 172 -0.41 -0.12 -0.60
C GLY A 172 -0.70 -1.51 -0.06
N VAL A 173 -1.97 -1.79 0.26
CA VAL A 173 -2.42 -3.17 0.45
C VAL A 173 -2.24 -4.02 -0.82
N GLY A 174 -1.99 -3.40 -1.98
CA GLY A 174 -1.57 -4.09 -3.20
C GLY A 174 -0.30 -4.92 -3.02
N ASP A 175 0.61 -4.52 -2.13
CA ASP A 175 1.82 -5.29 -1.80
C ASP A 175 1.48 -6.65 -1.15
N VAL A 176 0.32 -6.75 -0.49
CA VAL A 176 -0.19 -8.02 0.09
C VAL A 176 -0.59 -8.98 -1.01
N TRP A 177 -1.38 -8.50 -1.97
CA TRP A 177 -1.77 -9.30 -3.13
C TRP A 177 -0.52 -9.68 -3.93
N GLU A 178 0.39 -8.74 -4.16
CA GLU A 178 1.58 -9.00 -4.95
C GLU A 178 2.51 -10.00 -4.26
N SER A 179 2.63 -9.97 -2.93
CA SER A 179 3.42 -10.97 -2.19
C SER A 179 2.80 -12.36 -2.25
N ALA A 180 1.47 -12.47 -2.09
CA ALA A 180 0.76 -13.75 -2.06
C ALA A 180 0.55 -14.37 -3.45
N CYS A 181 0.32 -13.52 -4.45
CA CYS A 181 -0.01 -13.91 -5.82
C CYS A 181 1.14 -13.77 -6.79
N ARG A 182 2.29 -13.22 -6.36
CA ARG A 182 3.52 -13.47 -7.11
C ARG A 182 3.72 -14.98 -7.13
N PRO A 183 3.94 -15.55 -8.32
CA PRO A 183 4.56 -16.85 -8.41
C PRO A 183 5.76 -16.86 -7.45
N HIS A 184 5.93 -17.94 -6.69
CA HIS A 184 7.13 -18.16 -5.88
C HIS A 184 8.43 -18.04 -6.71
N GLU A 185 8.30 -18.16 -8.04
CA GLU A 185 9.30 -17.92 -9.09
C GLU A 185 9.73 -16.44 -9.24
N LEU A 186 8.95 -15.49 -8.69
CA LEU A 186 9.20 -14.05 -8.58
C LEU A 186 9.40 -13.58 -7.14
N MET A 187 9.34 -14.49 -6.16
CA MET A 187 9.85 -14.22 -4.82
C MET A 187 11.37 -14.27 -4.91
N PHE A 188 11.93 -13.09 -5.17
CA PHE A 188 13.36 -12.93 -5.21
C PHE A 188 13.93 -13.27 -3.83
N PRO A 189 15.04 -14.00 -3.76
CA PRO A 189 15.73 -14.18 -2.50
C PRO A 189 15.98 -12.81 -1.88
N SER A 190 15.80 -12.70 -0.56
CA SER A 190 16.32 -11.57 0.20
C SER A 190 17.84 -11.58 0.04
N VAL A 191 18.36 -10.83 -0.92
CA VAL A 191 19.79 -10.72 -1.15
C VAL A 191 20.33 -9.72 -0.16
N GLU A 192 21.05 -10.24 0.83
CA GLU A 192 21.93 -9.44 1.67
C GLU A 192 23.36 -9.73 1.22
N ALA A 193 24.09 -8.69 0.83
CA ALA A 193 25.47 -8.78 0.41
C ALA A 193 26.39 -8.22 1.51
N THR A 194 27.04 -9.11 2.27
CA THR A 194 28.03 -8.69 3.26
C THR A 194 29.44 -8.85 2.71
N VAL A 195 30.25 -7.80 2.76
CA VAL A 195 31.68 -7.89 2.37
C VAL A 195 32.42 -8.76 3.39
N THR A 196 32.95 -9.89 2.93
CA THR A 196 33.66 -10.87 3.78
C THR A 196 35.18 -10.80 3.60
N ALA A 197 35.66 -10.40 2.42
CA ALA A 197 37.08 -10.23 2.16
C ALA A 197 37.34 -9.10 1.15
N THR A 198 38.53 -8.52 1.21
CA THR A 198 39.00 -7.52 0.26
C THR A 198 40.49 -7.71 0.02
N ASP A 199 40.87 -7.91 -1.23
CA ASP A 199 42.24 -8.14 -1.68
C ASP A 199 42.64 -7.11 -2.74
N ALA A 200 43.92 -7.13 -3.16
CA ALA A 200 44.46 -6.14 -4.07
C ALA A 200 43.72 -6.04 -5.43
N GLY A 201 43.12 -7.14 -5.90
CA GLY A 201 42.41 -7.20 -7.18
C GLY A 201 40.99 -7.75 -7.11
N SER A 202 40.45 -7.97 -5.90
CA SER A 202 39.13 -8.57 -5.72
C SER A 202 38.44 -8.13 -4.44
N VAL A 203 37.12 -8.23 -4.43
CA VAL A 203 36.27 -8.12 -3.23
C VAL A 203 35.40 -9.36 -3.18
N THR A 204 35.29 -10.01 -2.02
CA THR A 204 34.36 -11.12 -1.83
C THR A 204 33.20 -10.67 -0.96
N THR A 205 31.98 -10.92 -1.43
CA THR A 205 30.74 -10.72 -0.69
C THR A 205 30.09 -12.06 -0.42
N GLU A 206 29.54 -12.27 0.76
CA GLU A 206 28.56 -13.34 0.99
C GLU A 206 27.19 -12.83 0.57
N VAL A 207 26.60 -13.47 -0.44
CA VAL A 207 25.25 -13.20 -0.92
C VAL A 207 24.32 -14.22 -0.29
N ARG A 208 23.46 -13.78 0.62
CA ARG A 208 22.45 -14.65 1.21
C ARG A 208 21.27 -14.79 0.25
N LEU A 209 20.82 -16.02 0.01
CA LEU A 209 19.66 -16.33 -0.82
C LEU A 209 18.66 -17.12 0.03
N SER A 210 17.38 -16.78 -0.02
CA SER A 210 16.31 -17.46 0.71
C SER A 210 15.31 -18.06 -0.27
N ASN A 211 14.89 -19.31 -0.06
CA ASN A 211 13.83 -19.96 -0.83
C ASN A 211 12.57 -20.07 0.04
N PRO A 212 11.63 -19.13 -0.06
CA PRO A 212 10.37 -19.21 0.68
C PRO A 212 9.42 -20.28 0.12
N GLY A 213 9.72 -20.91 -1.02
CA GLY A 213 8.91 -21.95 -1.66
C GLY A 213 8.83 -23.26 -0.86
N THR A 214 8.01 -24.20 -1.35
CA THR A 214 7.86 -25.55 -0.76
C THR A 214 8.72 -26.62 -1.45
N GLU A 215 9.29 -26.28 -2.61
CA GLU A 215 10.15 -27.14 -3.41
C GLU A 215 11.57 -26.56 -3.47
N PRO A 216 12.60 -27.40 -3.65
CA PRO A 216 13.96 -26.92 -3.81
C PRO A 216 14.13 -26.09 -5.10
N LEU A 217 14.97 -25.06 -5.04
CA LEU A 217 15.38 -24.26 -6.19
C LEU A 217 16.85 -24.56 -6.54
N GLU A 218 17.16 -24.78 -7.81
CA GLU A 218 18.55 -24.92 -8.25
C GLU A 218 19.05 -23.56 -8.76
N VAL A 219 20.00 -22.95 -8.07
CA VAL A 219 20.62 -21.69 -8.48
C VAL A 219 21.66 -21.99 -9.55
N VAL A 220 21.47 -21.46 -10.76
CA VAL A 220 22.33 -21.74 -11.92
C VAL A 220 23.15 -20.54 -12.38
N GLU A 221 22.78 -19.34 -11.96
CA GLU A 221 23.49 -18.10 -12.30
C GLU A 221 23.56 -17.18 -11.08
N LEU A 222 24.74 -16.62 -10.84
CA LEU A 222 25.03 -15.49 -9.98
C LEU A 222 26.15 -14.70 -10.65
N ALA A 223 25.81 -13.61 -11.33
CA ALA A 223 26.72 -12.87 -12.21
C ALA A 223 26.54 -11.35 -12.07
N SER A 224 27.57 -10.58 -12.44
CA SER A 224 27.43 -9.11 -12.48
C SER A 224 26.75 -8.70 -13.79
N GLU A 225 25.80 -7.77 -13.71
CA GLU A 225 25.29 -7.05 -14.88
C GLU A 225 25.95 -5.68 -15.06
N THR A 226 26.95 -5.38 -14.23
CA THR A 226 27.60 -4.07 -14.15
C THR A 226 28.78 -4.02 -15.12
N PRO A 227 28.75 -3.16 -16.17
CA PRO A 227 29.86 -3.03 -17.11
C PRO A 227 31.19 -2.76 -16.40
N GLY A 228 32.24 -3.48 -16.79
CA GLY A 228 33.58 -3.33 -16.21
C GLY A 228 33.83 -4.14 -14.93
N LEU A 229 32.80 -4.81 -14.40
CA LEU A 229 32.90 -5.70 -13.26
C LEU A 229 32.49 -7.12 -13.64
N VAL A 230 33.17 -8.09 -13.04
CA VAL A 230 32.84 -9.51 -13.15
C VAL A 230 32.60 -10.03 -11.74
N ALA A 231 31.48 -10.72 -11.56
CA ALA A 231 31.19 -11.50 -10.37
C ALA A 231 31.33 -13.00 -10.68
N THR A 232 32.00 -13.74 -9.81
CA THR A 232 32.20 -15.18 -9.92
C THR A 232 31.78 -15.87 -8.65
N VAL A 233 31.16 -17.05 -8.79
CA VAL A 233 30.77 -17.92 -7.67
C VAL A 233 31.45 -19.27 -7.87
N ALA A 234 32.04 -19.79 -6.80
CA ALA A 234 32.88 -20.99 -6.90
C ALA A 234 32.08 -22.27 -7.16
N GLU A 235 30.84 -22.35 -6.66
CA GLU A 235 30.04 -23.56 -6.64
C GLU A 235 28.67 -23.30 -7.27
N LEU A 236 28.59 -23.32 -8.61
CA LEU A 236 27.32 -23.34 -9.35
C LEU A 236 27.25 -24.60 -10.23
N PRO A 237 26.07 -25.22 -10.40
CA PRO A 237 24.83 -24.90 -9.70
C PRO A 237 24.83 -25.40 -8.25
N PHE A 238 23.97 -24.85 -7.40
CA PHE A 238 23.69 -25.38 -6.06
C PHE A 238 22.20 -25.37 -5.75
N GLU A 239 21.77 -26.27 -4.87
CA GLU A 239 20.37 -26.39 -4.44
C GLU A 239 20.12 -25.50 -3.22
N LEU A 240 19.01 -24.76 -3.25
CA LEU A 240 18.49 -23.96 -2.15
C LEU A 240 17.21 -24.65 -1.61
N PRO A 241 17.29 -25.32 -0.44
CA PRO A 241 16.15 -26.05 0.12
C PRO A 241 14.95 -25.15 0.40
N PRO A 242 13.72 -25.70 0.39
CA PRO A 242 12.52 -24.94 0.74
C PRO A 242 12.58 -24.47 2.20
N ASP A 243 12.09 -23.26 2.45
CA ASP A 243 12.06 -22.59 3.75
C ASP A 243 13.46 -22.39 4.40
N GLU A 244 14.52 -22.38 3.58
CA GLU A 244 15.90 -22.17 4.04
C GLU A 244 16.56 -20.95 3.38
N SER A 245 17.63 -20.45 4.04
CA SER A 245 18.56 -19.49 3.46
C SER A 245 19.97 -20.07 3.37
N LEU A 246 20.66 -19.84 2.26
CA LEU A 246 22.07 -20.19 2.08
C LEU A 246 22.90 -18.96 1.68
N GLY A 247 24.12 -18.87 2.20
CA GLY A 247 25.11 -17.89 1.78
C GLY A 247 25.97 -18.44 0.65
N ALA A 248 26.06 -17.70 -0.46
CA ALA A 248 26.96 -18.01 -1.56
C ALA A 248 28.09 -16.96 -1.62
N PRO A 249 29.37 -17.37 -1.55
CA PRO A 249 30.48 -16.43 -1.71
C PRO A 249 30.60 -16.00 -3.17
N VAL A 250 30.46 -14.70 -3.40
CA VAL A 250 30.59 -14.03 -4.70
C VAL A 250 31.87 -13.20 -4.71
N THR A 251 32.78 -13.50 -5.63
CA THR A 251 34.02 -12.74 -5.80
C THR A 251 33.93 -11.82 -7.00
N TRP A 252 34.11 -10.53 -6.72
CA TRP A 252 34.07 -9.43 -7.67
C TRP A 252 35.48 -9.04 -8.10
N THR A 253 35.67 -8.81 -9.39
CA THR A 253 36.91 -8.34 -10.01
C THR A 253 36.61 -7.29 -11.08
N VAL A 254 37.59 -6.45 -11.41
CA VAL A 254 37.49 -5.50 -12.54
C VAL A 254 38.01 -6.19 -13.80
N ASP A 255 37.22 -6.18 -14.88
CA ASP A 255 37.66 -6.71 -16.20
C ASP A 255 38.02 -5.60 -17.19
N ASP A 256 37.32 -4.47 -17.14
CA ASP A 256 37.51 -3.32 -18.01
C ASP A 256 37.45 -2.01 -17.20
N CYS A 257 38.61 -1.36 -17.05
CA CYS A 257 38.71 -0.11 -16.30
C CYS A 257 37.98 1.07 -16.95
N GLU A 258 37.87 1.13 -18.28
CA GLU A 258 37.18 2.24 -18.96
C GLU A 258 35.66 2.18 -18.68
N LEU A 259 35.10 0.98 -18.66
CA LEU A 259 33.70 0.76 -18.30
C LEU A 259 33.48 0.90 -16.79
N ALA A 260 34.34 0.32 -15.97
CA ALA A 260 34.19 0.32 -14.52
C ALA A 260 34.23 1.75 -13.93
N LEU A 261 35.10 2.61 -14.47
CA LEU A 261 35.22 4.02 -14.03
C LEU A 261 33.99 4.88 -14.34
N GLN A 262 33.09 4.43 -15.23
CA GLN A 262 31.80 5.11 -15.45
C GLN A 262 30.84 4.94 -14.28
N TRP A 263 31.10 3.94 -13.42
CA TRP A 263 30.37 3.63 -12.20
C TRP A 263 28.83 3.64 -12.37
N PRO A 264 28.28 2.73 -13.21
CA PRO A 264 26.85 2.49 -13.20
C PRO A 264 26.43 1.81 -11.88
N ASP A 265 25.18 1.99 -11.47
CA ASP A 265 24.63 1.32 -10.28
C ASP A 265 24.87 -0.20 -10.39
N PRO A 266 25.54 -0.83 -9.41
CA PRO A 266 25.92 -2.23 -9.54
C PRO A 266 24.75 -3.18 -9.27
N TYR A 267 24.60 -4.19 -10.13
CA TYR A 267 23.55 -5.20 -10.06
C TYR A 267 24.15 -6.61 -10.14
N LEU A 268 23.58 -7.51 -9.34
CA LEU A 268 23.80 -8.94 -9.40
C LEU A 268 22.63 -9.60 -10.13
N ALA A 269 22.87 -10.18 -11.30
CA ALA A 269 21.95 -11.11 -11.94
C ALA A 269 21.97 -12.44 -11.21
N TYR A 270 20.80 -13.07 -11.13
CA TYR A 270 20.65 -14.44 -10.68
C TYR A 270 19.63 -15.17 -11.54
N ALA A 271 19.78 -16.48 -11.64
CA ALA A 271 18.81 -17.35 -12.29
C ALA A 271 18.66 -18.66 -11.54
N PHE A 272 17.43 -19.18 -11.54
CA PHE A 272 17.06 -20.43 -10.90
C PHE A 272 16.41 -21.36 -11.91
N THR A 273 16.66 -22.66 -11.76
CA THR A 273 15.96 -23.75 -12.43
C THR A 273 15.07 -24.48 -11.41
N GLY A 274 13.95 -25.00 -11.91
CA GLY A 274 12.88 -25.63 -11.14
C GLY A 274 11.76 -26.08 -12.09
N GLU A 275 10.50 -26.11 -11.63
CA GLU A 275 9.36 -26.34 -12.54
C GLU A 275 9.26 -25.25 -13.63
N GLN A 276 9.64 -24.01 -13.29
CA GLN A 276 9.81 -22.91 -14.24
C GLN A 276 11.15 -22.21 -13.99
N ALA A 277 11.89 -21.95 -15.07
CA ALA A 277 13.13 -21.19 -14.99
C ALA A 277 12.81 -19.70 -14.83
N SER A 278 13.49 -19.03 -13.90
CA SER A 278 13.33 -17.60 -13.64
C SER A 278 14.70 -16.92 -13.59
N ARG A 279 14.75 -15.64 -13.97
CA ARG A 279 15.94 -14.78 -13.94
C ARG A 279 15.54 -13.42 -13.39
N GLY A 280 16.33 -12.90 -12.46
CA GLY A 280 16.14 -11.58 -11.89
C GLY A 280 17.46 -10.84 -11.71
N SER A 281 17.36 -9.61 -11.24
CA SER A 281 18.52 -8.79 -10.85
C SER A 281 18.26 -8.13 -9.50
N HIS A 282 19.33 -7.91 -8.73
CA HIS A 282 19.28 -7.27 -7.42
C HIS A 282 20.36 -6.19 -7.33
N PRO A 283 20.01 -4.96 -6.89
CA PRO A 283 21.01 -3.92 -6.68
C PRO A 283 21.95 -4.33 -5.55
N VAL A 284 23.25 -4.13 -5.71
CA VAL A 284 24.21 -4.45 -4.66
C VAL A 284 24.03 -3.48 -3.48
N ASP A 285 24.08 -3.98 -2.24
CA ASP A 285 23.92 -3.17 -1.03
C ASP A 285 24.99 -2.07 -0.88
N ALA A 286 24.63 -0.95 -0.25
CA ALA A 286 25.48 0.24 -0.13
C ALA A 286 26.91 -0.06 0.42
N ALA A 287 27.04 -0.99 1.37
CA ALA A 287 28.33 -1.39 1.92
C ALA A 287 29.20 -2.12 0.89
N ALA A 288 28.59 -3.03 0.12
CA ALA A 288 29.26 -3.73 -0.98
C ALA A 288 29.55 -2.78 -2.15
N GLN A 289 28.66 -1.84 -2.48
CA GLN A 289 28.94 -0.79 -3.46
C GLN A 289 30.20 0.01 -3.09
N ALA A 290 30.31 0.45 -1.83
CA ALA A 290 31.48 1.19 -1.37
C ALA A 290 32.78 0.37 -1.51
N ALA A 291 32.74 -0.93 -1.21
CA ALA A 291 33.89 -1.81 -1.41
C ALA A 291 34.26 -1.98 -2.89
N LEU A 292 33.26 -2.06 -3.77
CA LEU A 292 33.46 -2.13 -5.22
C LEU A 292 34.06 -0.83 -5.80
N VAL A 293 33.65 0.36 -5.31
CA VAL A 293 34.30 1.63 -5.69
C VAL A 293 35.78 1.59 -5.34
N LEU A 294 36.11 1.16 -4.11
CA LEU A 294 37.49 1.07 -3.63
C LEU A 294 38.31 0.03 -4.38
N LEU A 295 37.67 -1.04 -4.86
CA LEU A 295 38.29 -2.02 -5.75
C LEU A 295 38.66 -1.38 -7.09
N ILE A 296 37.74 -0.65 -7.72
CA ILE A 296 38.00 0.01 -9.00
C ILE A 296 39.10 1.06 -8.87
N ASP A 297 39.04 1.91 -7.85
CA ASP A 297 40.09 2.91 -7.61
C ASP A 297 41.47 2.25 -7.50
N ARG A 298 41.56 1.15 -6.72
CA ARG A 298 42.81 0.41 -6.53
C ARG A 298 43.33 -0.24 -7.81
N VAL A 299 42.46 -0.88 -8.59
CA VAL A 299 42.85 -1.63 -9.80
C VAL A 299 43.12 -0.69 -10.97
N CYS A 300 42.36 0.39 -11.11
CA CYS A 300 42.39 1.27 -12.27
C CYS A 300 43.23 2.55 -12.07
N ALA A 301 43.62 2.92 -10.86
CA ALA A 301 44.53 4.06 -10.65
C ALA A 301 45.92 3.87 -11.31
N GLY A 302 46.27 2.65 -11.71
CA GLY A 302 47.52 2.35 -12.43
C GLY A 302 47.44 2.41 -13.96
N SER A 303 46.25 2.59 -14.54
CA SER A 303 46.02 2.54 -16.00
C SER A 303 45.77 3.91 -16.65
N SER A 304 45.77 5.01 -15.87
CA SER A 304 45.65 6.40 -16.34
C SER A 304 46.97 7.03 -16.77
#